data_AF-A0A919KAE4-F1
#
_entry.id   AF-A0A919KAE4-F1
#
_cell.length_a   1.000
_cell.length_b   1.000
_cell.length_c   1.000
_cell.angle_alpha   90.00
_cell.angle_beta   90.00
_cell.angle_gamma   90.00
#
_symmetry.space_group_name_H-M   'P 1'
#
loop_
_entity.id
_entity.type
_entity.pdbx_description
1 polymer ?
#
loop_
_entity_poly.entity_id
_entity_poly.type
_entity_poly.pdbx_seq_one_letter_code
_entity_poly.pdbx_strand_id
1 'polypeptide(L)'
;MGWADLRSAWRLPGRALGWGLPLTLVVTALAAHYVAGLTWPESLLIGAILAPTDPVFASALVGNDKVPARLRHLLNVESGVNDGLALPFVIVFLAIAAGSDDLHLGELAVEVSLGLVIGVVIPGAAILLERSRFFSASAAYEPLNGLAIGLLVLAVGQATHANLFLAAFAAGITVATFGPRQRVAFEHFGENIAELLKLAALLVFGALISPAFLGEISWTGWLFAVMAIFVARPVALWLSFLRSGLGMREQAAAMWFGPKGFASVVYGLIVLESGIHAADEIFHLVAVTIVLSILLHSSTDVVVARAFDEEAETPAWFGVVRRTVHAVRRR
;
A
#
# COMPACT_ATOMS: atom_id res chain seq x y z
N MET A 1 -7.99 -4.18 -8.35
CA MET A 1 -9.05 -3.15 -8.39
C MET A 1 -9.25 -2.68 -9.83
N GLY A 2 -10.49 -2.56 -10.31
CA GLY A 2 -10.76 -2.08 -11.67
C GLY A 2 -11.00 -0.56 -11.75
N TRP A 3 -11.05 -0.01 -12.97
CA TRP A 3 -11.33 1.42 -13.22
C TRP A 3 -12.67 1.90 -12.63
N ALA A 4 -13.67 1.03 -12.54
CA ALA A 4 -14.96 1.34 -11.94
C ALA A 4 -14.88 1.47 -10.40
N ASP A 5 -14.03 0.67 -9.75
CA ASP A 5 -13.79 0.71 -8.30
C ASP A 5 -13.08 2.01 -7.90
N LEU A 6 -12.14 2.48 -8.74
CA LEU A 6 -11.48 3.78 -8.56
C LEU A 6 -12.45 4.96 -8.66
N ARG A 7 -13.46 4.88 -9.55
CA ARG A 7 -14.46 5.94 -9.71
C ARG A 7 -15.53 5.94 -8.61
N SER A 8 -15.88 4.79 -8.03
CA SER A 8 -16.94 4.69 -7.02
C SER A 8 -16.49 5.14 -5.62
N ALA A 9 -15.18 5.12 -5.34
CA ALA A 9 -14.60 5.56 -4.07
C ALA A 9 -14.59 7.09 -3.83
N TRP A 10 -15.10 7.91 -4.76
CA TRP A 10 -14.74 9.33 -4.85
C TRP A 10 -15.43 10.31 -3.87
N ARG A 11 -16.51 9.95 -3.17
CA ARG A 11 -17.36 10.96 -2.49
C ARG A 11 -16.91 11.34 -1.07
N LEU A 12 -16.26 10.44 -0.33
CA LEU A 12 -15.68 10.69 1.01
C LEU A 12 -14.27 10.08 1.17
N PRO A 13 -14.01 8.82 0.76
CA PRO A 13 -12.65 8.27 0.70
C PRO A 13 -11.78 9.01 -0.32
N GLY A 14 -12.32 9.41 -1.48
CA GLY A 14 -11.55 10.07 -2.54
C GLY A 14 -10.90 11.41 -2.18
N ARG A 15 -11.36 12.12 -1.13
CA ARG A 15 -10.66 13.31 -0.63
C ARG A 15 -9.53 12.95 0.32
N ALA A 16 -9.75 11.99 1.22
CA ALA A 16 -8.71 11.42 2.08
C ALA A 16 -7.60 10.74 1.26
N LEU A 17 -7.97 10.01 0.21
CA LEU A 17 -7.04 9.38 -0.73
C LEU A 17 -6.39 10.38 -1.71
N GLY A 18 -7.18 11.25 -2.32
CA GLY A 18 -6.69 12.18 -3.33
C GLY A 18 -5.78 13.26 -2.77
N TRP A 19 -6.02 13.71 -1.53
CA TRP A 19 -5.19 14.75 -0.89
C TRP A 19 -4.31 14.21 0.22
N GLY A 20 -4.75 13.20 0.98
CA GLY A 20 -3.97 12.66 2.10
C GLY A 20 -2.67 12.01 1.67
N LEU A 21 -2.64 11.24 0.57
CA LEU A 21 -1.41 10.61 0.08
C LEU A 21 -0.39 11.64 -0.43
N PRO A 22 -0.73 12.58 -1.35
CA PRO A 22 0.21 13.61 -1.79
C PRO A 22 0.68 14.50 -0.65
N LEU A 23 -0.20 14.80 0.31
CA LEU A 23 0.14 15.64 1.43
C LEU A 23 1.04 14.92 2.45
N THR A 24 0.79 13.63 2.71
CA THR A 24 1.68 12.81 3.54
C THR A 24 3.05 12.71 2.90
N LEU A 25 3.11 12.51 1.58
CA LEU A 25 4.34 12.52 0.80
C LEU A 25 5.09 13.83 0.96
N VAL A 26 4.43 14.98 0.72
CA VAL A 26 5.06 16.30 0.82
C VAL A 26 5.53 16.59 2.24
N VAL A 27 4.72 16.35 3.27
CA VAL A 27 5.10 16.63 4.66
C VAL A 27 6.26 15.73 5.09
N THR A 28 6.24 14.45 4.69
CA THR A 28 7.35 13.53 4.97
C THR A 28 8.62 13.93 4.22
N ALA A 29 8.50 14.37 2.96
CA ALA A 29 9.63 14.87 2.18
C ALA A 29 10.23 16.15 2.80
N LEU A 30 9.40 17.07 3.28
CA LEU A 30 9.88 18.26 4.00
C LEU A 30 10.64 17.87 5.27
N ALA A 31 10.12 16.92 6.05
CA ALA A 31 10.84 16.41 7.21
C ALA A 31 12.18 15.76 6.81
N ALA A 32 12.22 14.98 5.73
CA ALA A 32 13.46 14.37 5.24
C ALA A 32 14.48 15.42 4.83
N HIS A 33 14.07 16.45 4.08
CA HIS A 33 14.96 17.51 3.61
C HIS A 33 15.53 18.35 4.77
N TYR A 34 14.67 18.82 5.68
CA TYR A 34 15.08 19.74 6.74
C TYR A 34 15.65 19.07 7.98
N VAL A 35 15.29 17.81 8.28
CA VAL A 35 15.76 17.10 9.47
C VAL A 35 16.89 16.13 9.14
N ALA A 36 16.74 15.34 8.08
CA ALA A 36 17.77 14.37 7.68
C ALA A 36 18.83 14.97 6.76
N GLY A 37 18.56 16.11 6.12
CA GLY A 37 19.54 16.82 5.28
C GLY A 37 19.68 16.26 3.86
N LEU A 38 18.76 15.39 3.44
CA LEU A 38 18.73 14.80 2.11
C LEU A 38 18.42 15.83 1.02
N THR A 39 18.81 15.55 -0.22
CA THR A 39 18.43 16.37 -1.38
C THR A 39 16.93 16.26 -1.67
N TRP A 40 16.41 17.17 -2.50
CA TRP A 40 14.98 17.15 -2.86
C TRP A 40 14.52 15.85 -3.53
N PRO A 41 15.23 15.27 -4.51
CA PRO A 41 14.86 13.98 -5.09
C PRO A 41 14.78 12.84 -4.07
N GLU A 42 15.79 12.73 -3.20
CA GLU A 42 15.88 11.71 -2.16
C GLU A 42 14.77 11.89 -1.11
N SER A 43 14.48 13.14 -0.76
CA SER A 43 13.40 13.49 0.19
C SER A 43 12.02 13.14 -0.37
N LEU A 44 11.77 13.45 -1.65
CA LEU A 44 10.52 13.08 -2.33
C LEU A 44 10.38 11.56 -2.49
N LEU A 45 11.48 10.86 -2.74
CA LEU A 45 11.54 9.41 -2.76
C LEU A 45 11.14 8.81 -1.42
N ILE A 46 11.74 9.26 -0.30
CA ILE A 46 11.34 8.82 1.05
C ILE A 46 9.86 9.12 1.31
N GLY A 47 9.41 10.31 0.94
CA GLY A 47 8.00 10.68 1.05
C GLY A 47 7.09 9.70 0.33
N ALA A 48 7.44 9.29 -0.89
CA ALA A 48 6.67 8.34 -1.68
C ALA A 48 6.71 6.92 -1.08
N ILE A 49 7.87 6.50 -0.55
CA ILE A 49 8.05 5.19 0.08
C ILE A 49 7.20 5.06 1.36
N LEU A 50 7.15 6.13 2.16
CA LEU A 50 6.49 6.13 3.46
C LEU A 50 5.04 6.64 3.41
N ALA A 51 4.54 7.08 2.25
CA ALA A 51 3.15 7.54 2.12
C ALA A 51 2.12 6.39 2.19
N PRO A 52 2.36 5.20 1.61
CA PRO A 52 1.46 4.05 1.73
C PRO A 52 1.33 3.53 3.15
N THR A 53 0.17 2.94 3.41
CA THR A 53 -0.27 2.52 4.73
C THR A 53 -0.92 1.15 4.56
N ASP A 54 -0.65 0.22 5.47
CA ASP A 54 -1.05 -1.19 5.26
C ASP A 54 -2.19 -1.60 6.20
N PRO A 55 -3.27 -2.20 5.67
CA PRO A 55 -4.40 -2.59 6.49
C PRO A 55 -4.13 -3.89 7.25
N VAL A 56 -3.10 -4.66 6.90
CA VAL A 56 -2.71 -5.93 7.54
C VAL A 56 -2.24 -5.68 8.97
N PHE A 57 -1.44 -4.64 9.19
CA PHE A 57 -1.07 -4.23 10.54
C PHE A 57 -2.25 -3.57 11.29
N ALA A 58 -3.26 -3.05 10.58
CA ALA A 58 -4.51 -2.58 11.17
C ALA A 58 -5.63 -3.67 11.21
N SER A 59 -5.31 -4.93 10.89
CA SER A 59 -6.30 -6.00 10.74
C SER A 59 -7.05 -6.30 12.04
N ALA A 60 -6.43 -6.04 13.19
CA ALA A 60 -7.08 -6.14 14.50
C ALA A 60 -8.26 -5.15 14.68
N LEU A 61 -8.26 -4.01 13.98
CA LEU A 61 -9.38 -3.06 13.94
C LEU A 61 -10.35 -3.37 12.80
N VAL A 62 -9.84 -3.73 11.63
CA VAL A 62 -10.68 -4.03 10.44
C VAL A 62 -11.48 -5.33 10.63
N GLY A 63 -10.91 -6.32 11.30
CA GLY A 63 -11.59 -7.57 11.66
C GLY A 63 -12.53 -7.43 12.86
N ASN A 64 -12.52 -6.30 13.56
CA ASN A 64 -13.34 -6.08 14.74
C ASN A 64 -14.67 -5.42 14.39
N ASP A 65 -15.76 -6.17 14.54
CA ASP A 65 -17.13 -5.69 14.25
C ASP A 65 -17.59 -4.52 15.13
N LYS A 66 -16.88 -4.23 16.23
CA LYS A 66 -17.13 -3.08 17.10
C LYS A 66 -16.65 -1.76 16.49
N VAL A 67 -15.72 -1.80 15.53
CA VAL A 67 -15.28 -0.60 14.80
C VAL A 67 -16.34 -0.23 13.75
N PRO A 68 -16.76 1.05 13.65
CA PRO A 68 -17.76 1.47 12.69
C PRO A 68 -17.46 0.94 11.29
N ALA A 69 -18.43 0.27 10.67
CA ALA A 69 -18.25 -0.34 9.34
C ALA A 69 -17.77 0.68 8.29
N ARG A 70 -18.15 1.95 8.45
CA ARG A 70 -17.70 3.07 7.62
C ARG A 70 -16.21 3.35 7.74
N LEU A 71 -15.64 3.23 8.94
CA LEU A 71 -14.19 3.41 9.19
C LEU A 71 -13.40 2.22 8.65
N ARG A 72 -13.89 0.99 8.89
CA ARG A 72 -13.26 -0.23 8.34
C ARG A 72 -13.21 -0.24 6.81
N HIS A 73 -14.32 0.12 6.17
CA HIS A 73 -14.38 0.24 4.71
C HIS A 73 -13.48 1.37 4.19
N LEU A 74 -13.37 2.49 4.91
CA LEU A 74 -12.48 3.59 4.54
C LEU A 74 -11.02 3.15 4.58
N LEU A 75 -10.58 2.51 5.68
CA LEU A 75 -9.20 2.06 5.85
C LEU A 75 -8.80 0.97 4.84
N ASN A 76 -9.69 0.02 4.52
CA ASN A 76 -9.41 -1.01 3.52
C ASN A 76 -9.27 -0.45 2.10
N VAL A 77 -10.15 0.48 1.72
CA VAL A 77 -10.08 1.12 0.40
C VAL A 77 -8.87 2.06 0.32
N GLU A 78 -8.60 2.83 1.37
CA GLU A 78 -7.44 3.71 1.46
C GLU A 78 -6.14 2.94 1.27
N SER A 79 -5.96 1.87 2.05
CA SER A 79 -4.72 1.12 2.03
C SER A 79 -4.51 0.37 0.71
N GLY A 80 -5.56 -0.26 0.17
CA GLY A 80 -5.46 -1.00 -1.10
C GLY A 80 -5.21 -0.09 -2.32
N VAL A 81 -5.73 1.14 -2.32
CA VAL A 81 -5.50 2.10 -3.41
C VAL A 81 -4.16 2.82 -3.22
N ASN A 82 -3.77 3.17 -2.00
CA ASN A 82 -2.49 3.83 -1.71
C ASN A 82 -1.29 2.95 -2.08
N ASP A 83 -1.31 1.66 -1.73
CA ASP A 83 -0.25 0.71 -2.07
C ASP A 83 -0.01 0.61 -3.58
N GLY A 84 -1.09 0.64 -4.38
CA GLY A 84 -1.00 0.61 -5.84
C GLY A 84 -0.55 1.93 -6.47
N LEU A 85 -1.01 3.06 -5.93
CA LEU A 85 -0.76 4.39 -6.51
C LEU A 85 0.63 4.95 -6.18
N ALA A 86 1.26 4.54 -5.07
CA ALA A 86 2.56 5.08 -4.69
C ALA A 86 3.72 4.54 -5.52
N LEU A 87 3.61 3.30 -6.01
CA LEU A 87 4.67 2.65 -6.79
C LEU A 87 5.16 3.51 -7.98
N PRO A 88 4.31 4.06 -8.87
CA PRO A 88 4.75 4.97 -9.92
C PRO A 88 5.56 6.16 -9.42
N PHE A 89 5.17 6.77 -8.29
CA PHE A 89 5.90 7.90 -7.71
C PHE A 89 7.27 7.48 -7.18
N VAL A 90 7.36 6.32 -6.51
CA VAL A 90 8.64 5.77 -6.03
C VAL A 90 9.61 5.57 -7.19
N ILE A 91 9.17 4.95 -8.28
CA ILE A 91 10.02 4.72 -9.46
C ILE A 91 10.50 6.03 -10.09
N VAL A 92 9.60 7.00 -10.26
CA VAL A 92 9.94 8.31 -10.84
C VAL A 92 10.91 9.09 -9.95
N PHE A 93 10.72 9.11 -8.63
CA PHE A 93 11.64 9.83 -7.76
C PHE A 93 12.98 9.10 -7.60
N LEU A 94 12.98 7.77 -7.61
CA LEU A 94 14.21 6.97 -7.61
C LEU A 94 15.06 7.27 -8.84
N ALA A 95 14.43 7.32 -10.01
CA ALA A 95 15.05 7.72 -11.26
C ALA A 95 15.69 9.10 -11.20
N ILE A 96 14.96 10.08 -10.66
CA ILE A 96 15.48 11.45 -10.53
C ILE A 96 16.63 11.50 -9.51
N ALA A 97 16.55 10.73 -8.42
CA ALA A 97 17.59 10.65 -7.40
C ALA A 97 18.87 9.94 -7.88
N ALA A 98 18.76 9.04 -8.87
CA ALA A 98 19.92 8.32 -9.42
C ALA A 98 20.88 9.19 -10.26
N GLY A 99 20.52 10.42 -10.58
CA GLY A 99 21.39 11.38 -11.26
C GLY A 99 20.90 11.70 -12.68
N SER A 100 20.52 12.96 -12.88
CA SER A 100 20.15 13.54 -14.16
C SER A 100 21.38 13.90 -14.98
N ASP A 101 21.97 12.92 -15.66
CA ASP A 101 22.57 13.17 -16.96
C ASP A 101 21.47 12.96 -18.00
N ASP A 102 21.27 13.89 -18.93
CA ASP A 102 20.14 13.93 -19.89
C ASP A 102 19.91 12.62 -20.68
N LEU A 103 20.91 11.73 -20.72
CA LEU A 103 20.79 10.38 -21.29
C LEU A 103 19.86 9.45 -20.48
N HIS A 104 19.85 9.54 -19.15
CA HIS A 104 19.13 8.59 -18.30
C HIS A 104 17.62 8.82 -18.28
N LEU A 105 17.14 10.06 -18.40
CA LEU A 105 15.69 10.33 -18.41
C LEU A 105 14.99 9.73 -19.64
N GLY A 106 15.68 9.70 -20.80
CA GLY A 106 15.19 9.08 -22.01
C GLY A 106 15.09 7.57 -21.90
N GLU A 107 16.14 6.93 -21.37
CA GLU A 107 16.17 5.48 -21.12
C GLU A 107 15.09 5.08 -20.11
N LEU A 108 14.95 5.83 -19.03
CA LEU A 108 13.95 5.55 -18.00
C LEU A 108 12.52 5.75 -18.52
N ALA A 109 12.29 6.77 -19.36
CA ALA A 109 11.01 6.93 -20.04
C ALA A 109 10.70 5.73 -20.94
N VAL A 110 11.72 5.16 -21.60
CA VAL A 110 11.57 3.92 -22.40
C VAL A 110 11.28 2.74 -21.48
N GLU A 111 12.03 2.51 -20.39
CA GLU A 111 11.79 1.39 -19.46
C GLU A 111 10.38 1.44 -18.84
N VAL A 112 9.93 2.63 -18.46
CA VAL A 112 8.59 2.91 -17.91
C VAL A 112 7.52 2.66 -18.97
N SER A 113 7.70 3.23 -20.17
CA SER A 113 6.76 3.07 -21.28
C SER A 113 6.65 1.61 -21.71
N LEU A 114 7.79 0.91 -21.78
CA LEU A 114 7.87 -0.49 -22.14
C LEU A 114 7.20 -1.35 -21.08
N GLY A 115 7.41 -1.06 -19.79
CA GLY A 115 6.71 -1.73 -18.70
C GLY A 115 5.20 -1.58 -18.84
N LEU A 116 4.70 -0.36 -19.08
CA LEU A 116 3.28 -0.09 -19.29
C LEU A 116 2.72 -0.85 -20.52
N VAL A 117 3.44 -0.84 -21.64
CA VAL A 117 3.04 -1.54 -22.87
C VAL A 117 2.99 -3.04 -22.64
N ILE A 118 4.02 -3.64 -22.04
CA ILE A 118 4.09 -5.07 -21.71
C ILE A 118 2.93 -5.46 -20.79
N GLY A 119 2.69 -4.65 -19.76
CA GLY A 119 1.62 -4.85 -18.80
C GLY A 119 0.22 -4.69 -19.38
N VAL A 120 0.05 -4.07 -20.55
CA VAL A 120 -1.26 -4.02 -21.24
C VAL A 120 -1.37 -5.11 -22.31
N VAL A 121 -0.34 -5.27 -23.13
CA VAL A 121 -0.37 -6.12 -24.32
C VAL A 121 -0.41 -7.60 -23.95
N ILE A 122 0.43 -8.06 -23.01
CA ILE A 122 0.50 -9.48 -22.63
C ILE A 122 -0.83 -9.97 -22.04
N PRO A 123 -1.37 -9.38 -20.96
CA PRO A 123 -2.66 -9.80 -20.43
C PRO A 123 -3.79 -9.57 -21.42
N GLY A 124 -3.77 -8.49 -22.21
CA GLY A 124 -4.76 -8.24 -23.25
C GLY A 124 -4.80 -9.36 -24.30
N ALA A 125 -3.63 -9.78 -24.77
CA ALA A 125 -3.49 -10.90 -25.71
C ALA A 125 -3.94 -12.23 -25.07
N ALA A 126 -3.52 -12.51 -23.83
CA ALA A 126 -3.92 -13.73 -23.11
C ALA A 126 -5.45 -13.83 -22.95
N ILE A 127 -6.09 -12.73 -22.54
CA ILE A 127 -7.56 -12.65 -22.39
C ILE A 127 -8.25 -12.81 -23.75
N LEU A 128 -7.69 -12.23 -24.83
CA LEU A 128 -8.25 -12.36 -26.17
C LEU A 128 -8.14 -13.79 -26.70
N LEU A 129 -7.00 -14.46 -26.50
CA LEU A 129 -6.80 -15.86 -26.87
C LEU A 129 -7.77 -16.78 -26.11
N GLU A 130 -7.96 -16.56 -24.81
CA GLU A 130 -8.85 -17.40 -24.00
C GLU A 130 -10.33 -17.24 -24.37
N ARG A 131 -10.72 -16.08 -24.91
CA ARG A 131 -12.06 -15.91 -25.52
C ARG A 131 -12.24 -16.70 -26.82
N SER A 132 -11.15 -17.17 -27.44
CA SER A 132 -11.23 -18.01 -28.62
C SER A 132 -11.60 -19.45 -28.26
N ARG A 133 -12.38 -20.12 -29.13
CA ARG A 133 -12.94 -21.46 -28.90
C ARG A 133 -11.88 -22.56 -28.74
N PHE A 134 -10.63 -22.30 -29.12
CA PHE A 134 -9.53 -23.27 -29.12
C PHE A 134 -8.72 -23.28 -27.82
N PHE A 135 -8.76 -22.20 -27.04
CA PHE A 135 -7.91 -22.01 -25.86
C PHE A 135 -8.70 -21.84 -24.55
N SER A 136 -9.98 -22.25 -24.51
CA SER A 136 -10.77 -22.16 -23.28
C SER A 136 -10.18 -23.09 -22.22
N ALA A 137 -9.59 -22.52 -21.17
CA ALA A 137 -9.11 -23.30 -20.03
C ALA A 137 -10.30 -23.98 -19.32
N SER A 138 -10.06 -25.21 -18.82
CA SER A 138 -10.99 -25.82 -17.87
C SER A 138 -11.05 -24.97 -16.60
N ALA A 139 -12.24 -24.82 -16.01
CA ALA A 139 -12.47 -23.96 -14.84
C ALA A 139 -11.52 -24.27 -13.65
N ALA A 140 -11.00 -25.51 -13.58
CA ALA A 140 -10.04 -25.93 -12.55
C ALA A 140 -8.66 -25.25 -12.67
N TYR A 141 -8.26 -24.79 -13.85
CA TYR A 141 -6.94 -24.19 -14.11
C TYR A 141 -6.99 -22.68 -14.31
N GLU A 142 -8.17 -22.09 -14.21
CA GLU A 142 -8.42 -20.68 -14.44
C GLU A 142 -7.61 -19.74 -13.50
N PRO A 143 -7.39 -20.08 -12.21
CA PRO A 143 -6.49 -19.30 -11.34
C PRO A 143 -5.02 -19.35 -11.79
N LEU A 144 -4.57 -20.45 -12.39
CA LEU A 144 -3.18 -20.58 -12.88
C LEU A 144 -2.91 -19.65 -14.06
N ASN A 145 -3.95 -19.27 -14.82
CA ASN A 145 -3.78 -18.35 -15.93
C ASN A 145 -3.35 -16.95 -15.45
N GLY A 146 -3.92 -16.47 -14.34
CA GLY A 146 -3.49 -15.21 -13.72
C GLY A 146 -2.01 -15.23 -13.32
N LEU A 147 -1.56 -16.34 -12.73
CA LEU A 147 -0.14 -16.54 -12.39
C LEU A 147 0.74 -16.62 -13.65
N ALA A 148 0.31 -17.35 -14.68
CA ALA A 148 1.04 -17.48 -15.93
C ALA A 148 1.22 -16.14 -16.66
N ILE A 149 0.17 -15.32 -16.70
CA ILE A 149 0.22 -13.94 -17.21
C ILE A 149 1.25 -13.13 -16.42
N GLY A 150 1.23 -13.21 -15.08
CA GLY A 150 2.21 -12.52 -14.24
C GLY A 150 3.65 -12.96 -14.53
N LEU A 151 3.90 -14.25 -14.68
CA LEU A 151 5.22 -14.80 -15.02
C LEU A 151 5.67 -14.42 -16.43
N LEU A 152 4.75 -14.35 -17.39
CA LEU A 152 5.07 -13.87 -18.75
C LEU A 152 5.43 -12.39 -18.75
N VAL A 153 4.69 -11.56 -18.01
CA VAL A 153 5.02 -10.14 -17.82
C VAL A 153 6.40 -9.98 -17.18
N LEU A 154 6.70 -10.79 -16.17
CA LEU A 154 8.02 -10.81 -15.53
C LEU A 154 9.12 -11.20 -16.53
N ALA A 155 8.96 -12.32 -17.24
CA ALA A 155 9.96 -12.85 -18.15
C ALA A 155 10.24 -11.90 -19.33
N VAL A 156 9.19 -11.37 -19.95
CA VAL A 156 9.32 -10.40 -21.06
C VAL A 156 9.86 -9.08 -20.54
N GLY A 157 9.41 -8.61 -19.39
CA GLY A 157 9.92 -7.41 -18.75
C GLY A 157 11.43 -7.51 -18.47
N GLN A 158 11.89 -8.64 -17.93
CA GLN A 158 13.31 -8.88 -17.67
C GLN A 158 14.12 -8.92 -18.96
N ALA A 159 13.63 -9.63 -19.99
CA ALA A 159 14.31 -9.74 -21.28
C ALA A 159 14.42 -8.42 -22.03
N THR A 160 13.52 -7.47 -21.74
CA THR A 160 13.46 -6.15 -22.39
C THR A 160 13.99 -5.02 -21.53
N HIS A 161 14.49 -5.33 -20.32
CA HIS A 161 14.88 -4.34 -19.31
C HIS A 161 13.76 -3.34 -18.97
N ALA A 162 12.50 -3.74 -19.11
CA ALA A 162 11.37 -2.91 -18.75
C ALA A 162 11.20 -2.83 -17.23
N ASN A 163 10.57 -1.75 -16.76
CA ASN A 163 10.25 -1.63 -15.34
C ASN A 163 9.23 -2.71 -14.91
N LEU A 164 9.72 -3.74 -14.22
CA LEU A 164 8.95 -4.93 -13.85
C LEU A 164 7.76 -4.60 -12.95
N PHE A 165 7.93 -3.65 -12.04
CA PHE A 165 6.88 -3.25 -11.12
C PHE A 165 5.74 -2.56 -11.84
N LEU A 166 6.05 -1.61 -12.72
CA LEU A 166 5.03 -0.92 -13.51
C LEU A 166 4.35 -1.88 -14.49
N ALA A 167 5.11 -2.82 -15.07
CA ALA A 167 4.55 -3.86 -15.92
C ALA A 167 3.57 -4.77 -15.17
N ALA A 168 3.94 -5.24 -13.98
CA ALA A 168 3.06 -6.05 -13.13
C ALA A 168 1.81 -5.26 -12.68
N PHE A 169 1.97 -3.99 -12.32
CA PHE A 169 0.86 -3.11 -11.94
C PHE A 169 -0.12 -2.89 -13.10
N ALA A 170 0.39 -2.51 -14.27
CA ALA A 170 -0.39 -2.36 -15.49
C ALA A 170 -1.08 -3.68 -15.90
N ALA A 171 -0.42 -4.82 -15.68
CA ALA A 171 -1.00 -6.14 -15.90
C ALA A 171 -2.18 -6.42 -14.97
N GLY A 172 -2.02 -6.15 -13.68
CA GLY A 172 -3.10 -6.26 -12.70
C GLY A 172 -4.32 -5.41 -13.08
N ILE A 173 -4.11 -4.15 -13.50
CA ILE A 173 -5.19 -3.27 -13.97
C ILE A 173 -5.85 -3.83 -15.23
N THR A 174 -5.06 -4.31 -16.19
CA THR A 174 -5.57 -4.85 -17.46
C THR A 174 -6.42 -6.09 -17.23
N VAL A 175 -5.94 -7.04 -16.41
CA VAL A 175 -6.71 -8.23 -16.01
C VAL A 175 -7.98 -7.84 -15.25
N ALA A 176 -7.88 -6.94 -14.28
CA ALA A 176 -9.03 -6.49 -13.50
C ALA A 176 -10.11 -5.77 -14.34
N THR A 177 -9.71 -5.15 -15.47
CA THR A 177 -10.61 -4.36 -16.32
C THR A 177 -11.20 -5.17 -17.46
N PHE A 178 -10.38 -5.97 -18.16
CA PHE A 178 -10.79 -6.66 -19.39
C PHE A 178 -11.06 -8.16 -19.18
N GLY A 179 -10.61 -8.72 -18.05
CA GLY A 179 -10.70 -10.15 -17.71
C GLY A 179 -11.42 -10.39 -16.36
N PRO A 180 -12.72 -10.05 -16.22
CA PRO A 180 -13.44 -10.22 -14.96
C PRO A 180 -13.49 -11.68 -14.50
N ARG A 181 -13.47 -12.63 -15.44
CA ARG A 181 -13.46 -14.07 -15.12
C ARG A 181 -12.12 -14.50 -14.51
N GLN A 182 -11.01 -14.07 -15.14
CA GLN A 182 -9.65 -14.30 -14.66
C GLN A 182 -9.43 -13.61 -13.31
N ARG A 183 -9.94 -12.39 -13.14
CA ARG A 183 -9.92 -11.67 -11.85
C ARG A 183 -10.54 -12.49 -10.74
N VAL A 184 -11.79 -12.96 -10.92
CA VAL A 184 -12.51 -13.71 -9.87
C VAL A 184 -11.84 -15.04 -9.58
N ALA A 185 -11.35 -15.75 -10.60
CA ALA A 185 -10.64 -17.00 -10.40
C ALA A 185 -9.29 -16.81 -9.68
N PHE A 186 -8.56 -15.73 -9.99
CA PHE A 186 -7.25 -15.45 -9.40
C PHE A 186 -7.34 -14.78 -8.03
N GLU A 187 -8.44 -14.11 -7.66
CA GLU A 187 -8.54 -13.28 -6.45
C GLU A 187 -8.04 -13.99 -5.19
N HIS A 188 -8.66 -15.11 -4.82
CA HIS A 188 -8.28 -15.84 -3.61
C HIS A 188 -6.90 -16.51 -3.70
N PHE A 189 -6.56 -17.07 -4.87
CA PHE A 189 -5.27 -17.73 -5.08
C PHE A 189 -4.11 -16.73 -5.05
N GLY A 190 -4.29 -15.58 -5.69
CA GLY A 190 -3.37 -14.46 -5.73
C GLY A 190 -3.22 -13.80 -4.36
N GLU A 191 -4.29 -13.67 -3.57
CA GLU A 191 -4.22 -13.21 -2.18
C GLU A 191 -3.31 -14.11 -1.34
N ASN A 192 -3.48 -15.44 -1.41
CA ASN A 192 -2.65 -16.38 -0.66
C ASN A 192 -1.17 -16.32 -1.10
N ILE A 193 -0.90 -16.22 -2.41
CA ILE A 193 0.47 -16.06 -2.92
C ILE A 193 1.06 -14.73 -2.44
N ALA A 194 0.31 -13.64 -2.54
CA ALA A 194 0.76 -12.33 -2.11
C ALA A 194 1.06 -12.32 -0.61
N GLU A 195 0.23 -12.97 0.22
CA GLU A 195 0.46 -13.09 1.67
C GLU A 195 1.73 -13.87 1.99
N LEU A 196 1.99 -14.99 1.31
CA LEU A 196 3.22 -15.76 1.48
C LEU A 196 4.47 -14.94 1.10
N LEU A 197 4.43 -14.24 -0.05
CA LEU A 197 5.52 -13.36 -0.48
C LEU A 197 5.72 -12.18 0.47
N LYS A 198 4.63 -11.64 1.03
CA LYS A 198 4.67 -10.59 2.05
C LYS A 198 5.41 -11.05 3.30
N LEU A 199 5.06 -12.23 3.82
CA LEU A 199 5.72 -12.81 4.98
C LEU A 199 7.21 -13.09 4.71
N ALA A 200 7.55 -13.59 3.52
CA ALA A 200 8.94 -13.83 3.13
C ALA A 200 9.76 -12.52 3.07
N ALA A 201 9.23 -11.46 2.45
CA ALA A 201 9.92 -10.18 2.39
C ALA A 201 10.00 -9.49 3.76
N LEU A 202 9.00 -9.65 4.63
CA LEU A 202 9.08 -9.18 6.02
C LEU A 202 10.15 -9.94 6.82
N LEU A 203 10.30 -11.25 6.59
CA LEU A 203 11.36 -12.04 7.19
C LEU A 203 12.74 -11.56 6.75
N VAL A 204 12.94 -11.32 5.44
CA VAL A 204 14.20 -10.78 4.91
C VAL A 204 14.48 -9.40 5.50
N PHE A 205 13.48 -8.52 5.51
CA PHE A 205 13.62 -7.19 6.10
C PHE A 205 13.98 -7.27 7.59
N GLY A 206 13.26 -8.10 8.36
CA GLY A 206 13.57 -8.32 9.78
C GLY A 206 14.97 -8.88 10.02
N ALA A 207 15.48 -9.73 9.11
CA ALA A 207 16.85 -10.24 9.18
C ALA A 207 17.91 -9.17 8.88
N LEU A 208 17.58 -8.14 8.09
CA LEU A 208 18.46 -6.99 7.84
C LEU A 208 18.54 -6.04 9.04
N ILE A 209 17.49 -5.96 9.87
CA ILE A 209 17.47 -5.12 11.06
C ILE A 209 18.31 -5.77 12.17
N SER A 210 19.58 -5.36 12.28
CA SER A 210 20.48 -5.76 13.36
C SER A 210 20.67 -4.65 14.40
N PRO A 211 21.09 -4.96 15.64
CA PRO A 211 21.46 -3.93 16.61
C PRO A 211 22.59 -3.00 16.13
N ALA A 212 23.51 -3.53 15.29
CA ALA A 212 24.55 -2.73 14.67
C ALA A 212 23.95 -1.73 13.66
N PHE A 213 23.07 -2.21 12.78
CA PHE A 213 22.34 -1.37 11.82
C PHE A 213 21.58 -0.23 12.50
N LEU A 214 20.88 -0.51 13.61
CA LEU A 214 20.18 0.53 14.37
C LEU A 214 21.13 1.51 15.08
N GLY A 215 22.36 1.09 15.39
CA GLY A 215 23.40 1.92 15.99
C GLY A 215 24.10 2.87 15.00
N GLU A 216 24.07 2.55 13.70
CA GLU A 216 24.60 3.41 12.63
C GLU A 216 23.68 4.59 12.32
N ILE A 217 22.43 4.54 12.77
CA ILE A 217 21.43 5.58 12.54
C ILE A 217 21.72 6.80 13.40
N SER A 218 21.92 7.93 12.74
CA SER A 218 22.11 9.23 13.39
C SER A 218 20.91 9.63 14.24
N TRP A 219 21.14 10.51 15.22
CA TRP A 219 20.04 11.08 16.02
C TRP A 219 19.00 11.82 15.16
N THR A 220 19.43 12.44 14.05
CA THR A 220 18.52 13.09 13.10
C THR A 220 17.62 12.07 12.39
N GLY A 221 18.10 10.85 12.12
CA GLY A 221 17.28 9.78 11.58
C GLY A 221 16.20 9.29 12.54
N TRP A 222 16.53 9.16 13.83
CA TRP A 222 15.54 8.87 14.88
C TRP A 222 14.51 9.97 15.03
N LEU A 223 14.95 11.23 15.00
CA LEU A 223 14.06 12.39 15.04
C LEU A 223 13.13 12.42 13.82
N PHE A 224 13.66 12.15 12.63
CA PHE A 224 12.88 12.03 11.40
C PHE A 224 11.80 10.95 11.53
N ALA A 225 12.15 9.76 12.02
CA ALA A 225 11.20 8.65 12.19
C ALA A 225 10.03 9.02 13.11
N VAL A 226 10.33 9.68 14.23
CA VAL A 226 9.31 10.20 15.16
C VAL A 226 8.44 11.24 14.46
N MET A 227 9.03 12.20 13.75
CA MET A 227 8.29 13.21 13.00
C MET A 227 7.40 12.61 11.91
N ALA A 228 7.89 11.60 11.19
CA ALA A 228 7.15 10.92 10.14
C ALA A 228 5.91 10.19 10.67
N ILE A 229 5.95 9.69 11.91
CA ILE A 229 4.82 9.00 12.55
C ILE A 229 3.87 10.00 13.22
N PHE A 230 4.40 10.89 14.07
CA PHE A 230 3.59 11.74 14.95
C PHE A 230 3.20 13.09 14.35
N VAL A 231 3.86 13.53 13.28
CA VAL A 231 3.60 14.83 12.66
C VAL A 231 3.08 14.67 11.24
N ALA A 232 3.78 13.91 10.39
CA ALA A 232 3.45 13.88 8.96
C ALA A 232 2.02 13.40 8.69
N ARG A 233 1.62 12.28 9.31
CA ARG A 233 0.28 11.70 9.13
C ARG A 233 -0.82 12.55 9.79
N PRO A 234 -0.72 12.97 11.07
CA PRO A 234 -1.74 13.82 11.67
C PRO A 234 -1.92 15.15 10.94
N VAL A 235 -0.84 15.79 10.49
CA VAL A 235 -0.93 17.03 9.70
C VAL A 235 -1.60 16.77 8.35
N ALA A 236 -1.20 15.73 7.62
CA ALA A 236 -1.77 15.41 6.32
C ALA A 236 -3.27 15.07 6.39
N LEU A 237 -3.66 14.25 7.36
CA LEU A 237 -5.06 13.87 7.54
C LEU A 237 -5.90 14.99 8.13
N TRP A 238 -5.37 15.77 9.07
CA TRP A 238 -6.05 16.97 9.57
C TRP A 238 -6.37 17.93 8.43
N LEU A 239 -5.38 18.24 7.60
CA LEU A 239 -5.53 19.09 6.43
C LEU A 239 -6.52 18.51 5.39
N SER A 240 -6.49 17.19 5.18
CA SER A 240 -7.43 16.51 4.30
C SER A 240 -8.87 16.48 4.85
N PHE A 241 -9.04 16.53 6.18
CA PHE A 241 -10.35 16.52 6.84
C PHE A 241 -10.93 17.94 7.07
N LEU A 242 -10.23 19.01 6.69
CA LEU A 242 -10.85 20.34 6.63
C LEU A 242 -12.10 20.28 5.72
N ARG A 243 -13.28 20.37 6.35
CA ARG A 243 -14.64 20.26 5.75
C ARG A 243 -15.18 18.83 5.49
N SER A 244 -14.69 17.79 6.18
CA SER A 244 -15.20 16.40 6.00
C SER A 244 -16.42 16.05 6.87
N GLY A 245 -16.73 16.83 7.90
CA GLY A 245 -17.88 16.61 8.80
C GLY A 245 -17.76 15.40 9.74
N LEU A 246 -16.56 14.80 9.86
CA LEU A 246 -16.27 13.70 10.80
C LEU A 246 -16.14 14.19 12.24
N GLY A 247 -16.52 13.36 13.22
CA GLY A 247 -16.36 13.68 14.64
C GLY A 247 -14.88 13.66 15.07
N MET A 248 -14.49 14.47 16.07
CA MET A 248 -13.10 14.56 16.55
C MET A 248 -12.48 13.20 16.95
N ARG A 249 -13.29 12.28 17.50
CA ARG A 249 -12.85 10.93 17.89
C ARG A 249 -12.55 10.05 16.67
N GLU A 250 -13.35 10.15 15.62
CA GLU A 250 -13.14 9.42 14.36
C GLU A 250 -11.94 9.97 13.59
N GLN A 251 -11.74 11.30 13.60
CA GLN A 251 -10.57 11.95 13.01
C GLN A 251 -9.29 11.56 13.75
N ALA A 252 -9.30 11.58 15.09
CA ALA A 252 -8.15 11.17 15.89
C ALA A 252 -7.77 9.70 15.64
N ALA A 253 -8.77 8.83 15.56
CA ALA A 253 -8.54 7.44 15.20
C ALA A 253 -7.96 7.30 13.78
N ALA A 254 -8.51 7.99 12.77
CA ALA A 254 -7.94 7.94 11.41
C ALA A 254 -6.51 8.50 11.33
N MET A 255 -6.23 9.57 12.09
CA MET A 255 -4.90 10.20 12.17
C MET A 255 -3.86 9.28 12.81
N TRP A 256 -4.25 8.51 13.82
CA TRP A 256 -3.36 7.57 14.52
C TRP A 256 -3.22 6.23 13.81
N PHE A 257 -4.31 5.70 13.24
CA PHE A 257 -4.32 4.38 12.59
C PHE A 257 -3.94 4.49 11.11
N GLY A 258 -2.65 4.39 10.86
CA GLY A 258 -2.20 3.73 9.63
C GLY A 258 -0.71 3.45 9.69
N PRO A 259 -0.37 2.26 10.18
CA PRO A 259 1.00 1.80 10.21
C PRO A 259 1.61 1.86 8.81
N LYS A 260 2.91 2.17 8.77
CA LYS A 260 3.71 2.08 7.55
C LYS A 260 3.66 0.66 7.01
N GLY A 261 3.50 0.55 5.71
CA GLY A 261 3.06 -0.68 5.09
C GLY A 261 4.15 -1.65 4.67
N PHE A 262 3.73 -2.88 4.35
CA PHE A 262 4.59 -3.83 3.64
C PHE A 262 5.13 -3.24 2.33
N ALA A 263 4.31 -2.45 1.61
CA ALA A 263 4.77 -1.77 0.39
C ALA A 263 6.03 -0.93 0.65
N SER A 264 6.09 -0.21 1.78
CA SER A 264 7.25 0.57 2.19
C SER A 264 8.50 -0.29 2.44
N VAL A 265 8.33 -1.51 2.96
CA VAL A 265 9.42 -2.49 3.12
C VAL A 265 10.00 -2.86 1.76
N VAL A 266 9.15 -3.25 0.81
CA VAL A 266 9.57 -3.62 -0.55
C VAL A 266 10.26 -2.45 -1.24
N TYR A 267 9.69 -1.25 -1.17
CA TYR A 267 10.30 -0.08 -1.78
C TYR A 267 11.65 0.28 -1.16
N GLY A 268 11.80 0.14 0.16
CA GLY A 268 13.10 0.30 0.83
C GLY A 268 14.15 -0.66 0.27
N LEU A 269 13.80 -1.93 0.06
CA LEU A 269 14.70 -2.92 -0.55
C LEU A 269 15.06 -2.57 -2.00
N ILE A 270 14.11 -2.04 -2.79
CA ILE A 270 14.36 -1.57 -4.16
C ILE A 270 15.40 -0.44 -4.15
N VAL A 271 15.26 0.53 -3.23
CA VAL A 271 16.23 1.63 -3.13
C VAL A 271 17.61 1.10 -2.76
N LEU A 272 17.69 0.15 -1.83
CA LEU A 272 18.96 -0.46 -1.44
C LEU A 272 19.67 -1.14 -2.63
N GLU A 273 18.91 -1.77 -3.53
CA GLU A 273 19.43 -2.43 -4.74
C GLU A 273 19.76 -1.45 -5.87
N SER A 274 19.19 -0.24 -5.86
CA SER A 274 19.31 0.73 -6.96
C SER A 274 20.72 1.32 -7.15
N GLY A 275 21.60 1.20 -6.17
CA GLY A 275 22.98 1.67 -6.25
C GLY A 275 23.16 3.20 -6.21
N ILE A 276 22.11 3.96 -5.88
CA ILE A 276 22.22 5.42 -5.70
C ILE A 276 23.12 5.74 -4.49
N HIS A 277 23.81 6.89 -4.53
CA HIS A 277 24.78 7.25 -3.48
C HIS A 277 24.16 7.31 -2.08
N ALA A 278 22.92 7.80 -1.97
CA ALA A 278 22.18 7.89 -0.71
C ALA A 278 21.34 6.64 -0.39
N ALA A 279 21.54 5.51 -1.09
CA ALA A 279 20.69 4.32 -0.95
C ALA A 279 20.67 3.80 0.49
N ASP A 280 21.85 3.70 1.11
CA ASP A 280 22.00 3.26 2.49
C ASP A 280 21.31 4.22 3.45
N GLU A 281 21.53 5.54 3.32
CA GLU A 281 20.93 6.54 4.21
C GLU A 281 19.39 6.52 4.11
N ILE A 282 18.85 6.46 2.90
CA ILE A 282 17.41 6.35 2.66
C ILE A 282 16.87 5.05 3.27
N PHE A 283 17.57 3.93 3.06
CA PHE A 283 17.17 2.66 3.63
C PHE A 283 17.16 2.69 5.17
N HIS A 284 18.17 3.28 5.81
CA HIS A 284 18.19 3.47 7.27
C HIS A 284 16.97 4.25 7.77
N LEU A 285 16.64 5.37 7.15
CA LEU A 285 15.50 6.22 7.52
C LEU A 285 14.16 5.50 7.32
N VAL A 286 13.99 4.80 6.20
CA VAL A 286 12.80 4.01 5.92
C VAL A 286 12.69 2.87 6.93
N ALA A 287 13.78 2.16 7.17
CA ALA A 287 13.82 1.00 8.05
C ALA A 287 13.47 1.35 9.50
N VAL A 288 14.10 2.38 10.07
CA VAL A 288 13.79 2.82 11.44
C VAL A 288 12.35 3.31 11.56
N THR A 289 11.82 3.99 10.53
CA THR A 289 10.44 4.45 10.53
C THR A 289 9.46 3.28 10.50
N ILE A 290 9.74 2.24 9.71
CA ILE A 290 8.93 1.02 9.66
C ILE A 290 9.01 0.27 10.98
N VAL A 291 10.20 0.03 11.53
CA VAL A 291 10.38 -0.65 12.83
C VAL A 291 9.64 0.08 13.93
N LEU A 292 9.83 1.40 14.04
CA LEU A 292 9.15 2.22 15.03
C LEU A 292 7.62 2.21 14.83
N SER A 293 7.16 2.28 13.57
CA SER A 293 5.75 2.18 13.24
C SER A 293 5.16 0.83 13.67
N ILE A 294 5.82 -0.29 13.37
CA ILE A 294 5.35 -1.63 13.74
C ILE A 294 5.27 -1.76 15.26
N LEU A 295 6.31 -1.34 16.00
CA LEU A 295 6.34 -1.42 17.45
C LEU A 295 5.26 -0.55 18.12
N LEU A 296 5.08 0.69 17.66
CA LEU A 296 4.09 1.62 18.21
C LEU A 296 2.65 1.17 17.91
N HIS A 297 2.36 0.76 16.67
CA HIS A 297 1.00 0.37 16.30
C HIS A 297 0.64 -1.01 16.86
N SER A 298 1.53 -2.00 16.76
CA SER A 298 1.28 -3.36 17.30
C SER A 298 0.96 -3.35 18.81
N SER A 299 1.57 -2.46 19.59
CA SER A 299 1.29 -2.29 21.01
C SER A 299 0.01 -1.49 21.30
N THR A 300 -0.41 -0.61 20.39
CA THR A 300 -1.54 0.32 20.60
C THR A 300 -2.87 -0.21 20.03
N ASP A 301 -2.85 -1.12 19.05
CA ASP A 301 -4.05 -1.63 18.37
C ASP A 301 -5.06 -2.25 19.34
N VAL A 302 -4.59 -3.05 20.30
CA VAL A 302 -5.45 -3.73 21.29
C VAL A 302 -6.05 -2.74 22.29
N VAL A 303 -5.30 -1.70 22.66
CA VAL A 303 -5.73 -0.71 23.67
C VAL A 303 -6.81 0.21 23.11
N VAL A 304 -6.64 0.68 21.87
CA VAL A 304 -7.64 1.55 21.25
C VAL A 304 -8.88 0.78 20.82
N ALA A 305 -8.73 -0.47 20.35
CA ALA A 305 -9.88 -1.33 20.10
C ALA A 305 -10.75 -1.52 21.36
N ARG A 306 -10.13 -1.53 22.55
CA ARG A 306 -10.83 -1.55 23.84
C ARG A 306 -11.43 -0.20 24.22
N ALA A 307 -10.83 0.93 23.83
CA ALA A 307 -11.40 2.25 24.08
C ALA A 307 -12.72 2.47 23.31
N PHE A 308 -12.89 1.84 22.15
CA PHE A 308 -14.17 1.76 21.43
C PHE A 308 -15.16 0.76 22.02
N ASP A 309 -14.76 -0.03 23.02
CA ASP A 309 -15.60 -1.01 23.70
C ASP A 309 -16.49 -0.36 24.78
N GLU A 310 -16.13 0.83 25.27
CA GLU A 310 -16.80 1.44 26.42
C GLU A 310 -17.79 2.58 26.12
N GLU A 311 -17.88 3.11 24.89
CA GLU A 311 -18.79 4.23 24.61
C GLU A 311 -19.51 4.13 23.26
N ALA A 312 -20.65 3.40 23.23
CA ALA A 312 -21.97 3.93 22.82
C ALA A 312 -23.01 2.81 22.56
N GLU A 313 -23.99 2.73 23.46
CA GLU A 313 -25.41 2.51 23.16
C GLU A 313 -25.79 1.39 22.17
N THR A 314 -25.81 0.13 22.61
CA THR A 314 -26.81 -0.80 22.08
C THR A 314 -28.19 -0.28 22.49
N PRO A 315 -29.07 0.10 21.56
CA PRO A 315 -30.44 0.45 21.92
C PRO A 315 -31.10 -0.77 22.59
N ALA A 316 -31.88 -0.55 23.65
CA ALA A 316 -32.54 -1.62 24.40
C ALA A 316 -33.35 -2.61 23.51
N TRP A 317 -33.75 -2.19 22.30
CA TRP A 317 -34.44 -3.04 21.33
C TRP A 317 -33.57 -4.15 20.70
N PHE A 318 -32.24 -4.00 20.62
CA PHE A 318 -31.35 -5.01 20.02
C PHE A 318 -31.27 -6.29 20.87
N GLY A 319 -31.38 -6.16 22.20
CA GLY A 319 -31.45 -7.30 23.13
C GLY A 319 -32.82 -8.01 23.13
N VAL A 320 -33.87 -7.35 22.64
CA VAL A 320 -35.21 -7.94 22.51
C VAL A 320 -35.28 -8.79 21.24
N VAL A 321 -34.81 -8.28 20.10
CA VAL A 321 -34.80 -9.00 18.81
C VAL A 321 -33.98 -10.29 18.89
N ARG A 322 -32.83 -10.28 19.58
CA ARG A 322 -31.98 -11.47 19.74
C ARG A 322 -32.64 -12.57 20.58
N ARG A 323 -33.46 -12.22 21.58
CA ARG A 323 -34.22 -13.19 22.39
C ARG A 323 -35.38 -13.81 21.60
N THR A 324 -36.06 -13.02 20.76
CA THR A 324 -37.16 -13.52 19.93
C THR A 324 -36.65 -14.46 18.82
N VAL A 325 -35.52 -14.15 18.19
CA VAL A 325 -34.92 -14.99 17.14
C VAL A 325 -34.39 -16.32 17.69
N HIS A 326 -33.92 -16.37 18.94
CA HIS A 326 -33.53 -17.63 19.58
C HIS A 326 -34.70 -18.48 20.09
N ALA A 327 -35.83 -17.87 20.43
CA ALA A 327 -37.04 -18.59 20.82
C ALA A 327 -37.73 -19.28 19.63
N VAL A 328 -37.69 -18.66 18.44
CA VAL A 328 -38.28 -19.22 17.21
C VAL A 328 -37.45 -20.37 16.63
N ARG A 329 -36.14 -20.42 16.92
CA ARG A 329 -35.25 -21.49 16.44
C ARG A 329 -35.24 -22.75 17.32
N ARG A 330 -35.99 -22.75 18.42
CA ARG A 330 -36.15 -23.88 19.37
C ARG A 330 -37.58 -24.43 19.44
N ARG A 331 -38.44 -24.08 18.48
CA ARG A 331 -39.71 -24.78 18.19
C ARG A 331 -39.66 -25.25 16.75
#